data_AF-U6DF83-F1
#
_entry.id   AF-U6DF83-F1
#
_cell.length_a   1.000
_cell.length_b   1.000
_cell.length_c   1.000
_cell.angle_alpha   90.00
_cell.angle_beta   90.00
_cell.angle_gamma   90.00
#
_symmetry.space_group_name_H-M   'P 1'
#
loop_
_entity.id
_entity.type
_entity.pdbx_description
1 polymer ?
#
loop_
_entity_poly.entity_id
_entity_poly.type
_entity_poly.pdbx_seq_one_letter_code
_entity_poly.pdbx_strand_id
1 'polypeptide(L)'
;GTFSEIKQVKQFLLLSRQRPGLVAQCLRDSESSKPSFMPRLYINRRLAMEHRACPLRDPACKNAVFTQVYEGLKPSDKYEKPLDYRWPMRYDQWWECKFIAEGIIDQGGGFRDSLADMSEELCPSSADTPVPLPFFVRTANQGNGTGEARDMYVPNPSCRDFAKYEWIGQLMGAALRGKEFLVLALPGFVWKQLSGEEVSWSKDFPAVDSVLVKLLEVMEGMDKETFEFKFGKELTFTTVLSDQQVVELIPGGAGIVVGYEDRSRFIQLVQKTRLEESKEQVAAMQAGLLKVVPQAVLDLLTWQELEKKVCGDPEVTVDALRKLTRFEDFEPSDTRVQYFWEALNNFTN
;
A
#
# COMPACT_ATOMS: atom_id res chain seq x y z
N GLY A 1 -12.92 22.25 -14.63
CA GLY A 1 -11.77 22.22 -15.54
C GLY A 1 -11.31 20.78 -15.65
N THR A 2 -11.16 20.29 -16.87
CA THR A 2 -10.72 18.92 -17.16
C THR A 2 -9.26 18.71 -16.77
N PHE A 3 -8.96 17.51 -16.27
CA PHE A 3 -7.68 17.01 -15.73
C PHE A 3 -6.39 17.45 -16.47
N SER A 4 -6.46 17.75 -17.77
CA SER A 4 -5.29 18.12 -18.58
C SER A 4 -4.72 19.50 -18.26
N GLU A 5 -5.55 20.48 -17.85
CA GLU A 5 -5.09 21.85 -17.60
C GLU A 5 -4.39 21.99 -16.24
N ILE A 6 -4.81 21.22 -15.24
CA ILE A 6 -4.19 21.24 -13.89
C ILE A 6 -2.84 20.51 -13.89
N LYS A 7 -2.63 19.50 -14.76
CA LYS A 7 -1.37 18.73 -14.79
C LYS A 7 -0.13 19.62 -15.03
N GLN A 8 -0.25 20.65 -15.86
CA GLN A 8 0.82 21.62 -16.12
C GLN A 8 1.04 22.62 -14.97
N VAL A 9 0.01 22.88 -14.17
CA VAL A 9 0.07 23.83 -13.04
C VAL A 9 0.35 23.11 -11.71
N LYS A 10 0.18 21.77 -11.64
CA LYS A 10 0.35 20.95 -10.42
C LYS A 10 1.70 21.21 -9.76
N GLN A 11 2.78 21.28 -10.54
CA GLN A 11 4.12 21.58 -10.02
C GLN A 11 4.21 22.96 -9.35
N PHE A 12 3.51 23.97 -9.87
CA PHE A 12 3.44 25.31 -9.27
C PHE A 12 2.51 25.37 -8.06
N LEU A 13 1.42 24.58 -8.06
CA LEU A 13 0.52 24.47 -6.91
C LEU A 13 1.21 23.84 -5.70
N LEU A 14 2.08 22.84 -5.92
CA LEU A 14 2.87 22.19 -4.88
C LEU A 14 3.82 23.17 -4.14
N LEU A 15 4.28 24.23 -4.83
CA LEU A 15 5.17 25.25 -4.28
C LEU A 15 4.43 26.34 -3.49
N SER A 16 3.09 26.35 -3.49
CA SER A 16 2.31 27.38 -2.81
C SER A 16 2.29 27.20 -1.30
N ARG A 17 2.60 28.28 -0.55
CA ARG A 17 2.46 28.32 0.91
C ARG A 17 1.02 28.19 1.40
N GLN A 18 0.04 28.43 0.52
CA GLN A 18 -1.40 28.32 0.84
C GLN A 18 -1.94 26.89 0.69
N ARG A 19 -1.14 25.97 0.13
CA ARG A 19 -1.54 24.60 -0.20
C ARG A 19 -2.10 23.82 1.00
N PRO A 20 -1.48 23.82 2.20
CA PRO A 20 -2.06 23.13 3.36
C PRO A 20 -3.43 23.67 3.76
N GLY A 21 -3.63 24.99 3.64
CA GLY A 21 -4.91 25.65 3.93
C GLY A 21 -6.00 25.26 2.93
N LEU A 22 -5.66 25.19 1.64
CA LEU A 22 -6.57 24.72 0.58
C LEU A 22 -6.96 23.26 0.76
N VAL A 23 -5.99 22.38 1.05
CA VAL A 23 -6.25 20.97 1.35
C VAL A 23 -7.24 20.84 2.51
N ALA A 24 -6.98 21.54 3.62
CA ALA A 24 -7.84 21.50 4.79
C ALA A 24 -9.25 22.05 4.48
N GLN A 25 -9.35 23.10 3.66
CA GLN A 25 -10.64 23.67 3.24
C GLN A 25 -11.43 22.70 2.36
N CYS A 26 -10.81 22.10 1.34
CA CYS A 26 -11.49 21.13 0.47
C CYS A 26 -11.95 19.88 1.23
N LEU A 27 -11.18 19.43 2.22
CA LEU A 27 -11.60 18.35 3.10
C LEU A 27 -12.84 18.78 3.91
N ARG A 28 -12.80 19.94 4.58
CA ARG A 28 -13.96 20.46 5.33
C ARG A 28 -15.21 20.62 4.48
N ASP A 29 -15.09 21.19 3.29
CA ASP A 29 -16.23 21.46 2.39
C ASP A 29 -16.87 20.18 1.83
N SER A 30 -16.12 19.07 1.83
CA SER A 30 -16.62 17.76 1.40
C SER A 30 -17.12 16.88 2.55
N GLU A 31 -17.14 17.42 3.78
CA GLU A 31 -17.57 16.67 4.96
C GLU A 31 -19.06 16.27 4.87
N SER A 32 -19.35 15.07 5.36
CA SER A 32 -20.71 14.56 5.56
C SER A 32 -20.97 14.32 7.05
N SER A 33 -22.25 14.15 7.40
CA SER A 33 -22.59 13.80 8.78
C SER A 33 -22.28 12.33 9.05
N LYS A 34 -21.78 12.04 10.27
CA LYS A 34 -21.65 10.66 10.74
C LYS A 34 -23.01 9.93 10.70
N PRO A 35 -23.03 8.60 10.59
CA PRO A 35 -24.27 7.84 10.67
C PRO A 35 -24.95 8.00 12.05
N SER A 36 -26.27 7.89 12.05
CA SER A 36 -27.09 7.96 13.27
C SER A 36 -26.73 6.85 14.26
N PHE A 37 -26.42 5.66 13.74
CA PHE A 37 -25.94 4.51 14.50
C PHE A 37 -24.56 4.10 13.97
N MET A 38 -23.59 3.90 14.87
CA MET A 38 -22.27 3.41 14.50
C MET A 38 -22.35 1.88 14.30
N PRO A 39 -21.91 1.34 13.15
CA PRO A 39 -21.94 -0.11 12.96
C PRO A 39 -21.08 -0.80 14.00
N ARG A 40 -21.60 -1.90 14.55
CA ARG A 40 -20.92 -2.72 15.55
C ARG A 40 -20.52 -4.04 14.94
N LEU A 41 -19.21 -4.30 14.95
CA LEU A 41 -18.59 -5.48 14.39
C LEU A 41 -18.22 -6.48 15.49
N TYR A 42 -18.36 -7.75 15.17
CA TYR A 42 -17.95 -8.86 16.02
C TYR A 42 -16.86 -9.64 15.27
N ILE A 43 -15.62 -9.49 15.71
CA ILE A 43 -14.45 -10.00 14.99
C ILE A 43 -13.86 -11.19 15.75
N ASN A 44 -13.63 -12.29 15.07
CA ASN A 44 -12.99 -13.47 15.64
C ASN A 44 -11.49 -13.48 15.31
N ARG A 45 -10.67 -12.98 16.23
CA ARG A 45 -9.21 -12.95 16.07
C ARG A 45 -8.55 -14.32 16.12
N ARG A 46 -9.11 -15.28 16.86
CA ARG A 46 -8.58 -16.64 16.90
C ARG A 46 -8.63 -17.27 15.51
N LEU A 47 -9.75 -17.14 14.80
CA LEU A 47 -9.88 -17.62 13.42
C LEU A 47 -8.96 -16.85 12.46
N ALA A 48 -8.81 -15.53 12.65
CA ALA A 48 -7.89 -14.72 11.84
C ALA A 48 -6.43 -15.15 12.05
N MET A 49 -6.02 -15.43 13.29
CA MET A 49 -4.68 -15.95 13.61
C MET A 49 -4.45 -17.33 12.97
N GLU A 50 -5.43 -18.23 13.04
CA GLU A 50 -5.36 -19.54 12.36
C GLU A 50 -5.25 -19.39 10.84
N HIS A 51 -5.97 -18.43 10.25
CA HIS A 51 -5.87 -18.08 8.83
C HIS A 51 -4.49 -17.54 8.47
N ARG A 52 -3.96 -16.57 9.23
CA ARG A 52 -2.62 -16.00 9.01
C ARG A 52 -1.53 -17.08 9.04
N ALA A 53 -1.63 -18.03 9.97
CA ALA A 53 -0.67 -19.12 10.07
C ALA A 53 -0.74 -20.10 8.87
N CYS A 54 -1.91 -20.29 8.26
CA CYS A 54 -2.07 -21.18 7.12
C CYS A 54 -3.20 -20.70 6.17
N PRO A 55 -2.92 -19.71 5.30
CA PRO A 55 -3.96 -19.10 4.45
C PRO A 55 -4.62 -20.09 3.48
N LEU A 56 -3.90 -21.15 3.12
CA LEU A 56 -4.39 -22.20 2.21
C LEU A 56 -5.61 -22.97 2.76
N ARG A 57 -5.86 -22.95 4.08
CA ARG A 57 -7.02 -23.61 4.69
C ARG A 57 -8.32 -22.82 4.53
N ASP A 58 -8.22 -21.53 4.23
CA ASP A 58 -9.35 -20.66 3.91
C ASP A 58 -9.01 -19.81 2.67
N PRO A 59 -9.05 -20.40 1.46
CA PRO A 59 -8.70 -19.69 0.22
C PRO A 59 -9.61 -18.49 -0.07
N ALA A 60 -10.82 -18.47 0.49
CA ALA A 60 -11.74 -17.35 0.37
C ALA A 60 -11.43 -16.20 1.35
N CYS A 61 -10.43 -16.38 2.23
CA CYS A 61 -9.98 -15.43 3.23
C CYS A 61 -11.10 -14.93 4.16
N LYS A 62 -12.13 -15.75 4.40
CA LYS A 62 -13.32 -15.38 5.19
C LYS A 62 -12.99 -15.07 6.64
N ASN A 63 -11.98 -15.74 7.19
CA ASN A 63 -11.57 -15.64 8.57
C ASN A 63 -10.58 -14.51 8.81
N ALA A 64 -9.99 -13.90 7.77
CA ALA A 64 -9.14 -12.72 7.92
C ALA A 64 -9.93 -11.57 8.56
N VAL A 65 -9.31 -10.81 9.46
CA VAL A 65 -9.93 -9.62 10.07
C VAL A 65 -10.42 -8.67 8.99
N PHE A 66 -9.63 -8.46 7.93
CA PHE A 66 -10.00 -7.62 6.80
C PHE A 66 -11.34 -8.02 6.18
N THR A 67 -11.54 -9.31 5.90
CA THR A 67 -12.79 -9.80 5.31
C THR A 67 -13.93 -9.76 6.32
N GLN A 68 -13.67 -10.09 7.59
CA GLN A 68 -14.69 -9.99 8.65
C GLN A 68 -15.21 -8.55 8.80
N VAL A 69 -14.31 -7.56 8.75
CA VAL A 69 -14.68 -6.13 8.79
C VAL A 69 -15.41 -5.72 7.52
N TYR A 70 -14.88 -6.07 6.35
CA TYR A 70 -15.49 -5.74 5.06
C TYR A 70 -16.93 -6.24 4.96
N GLU A 71 -17.15 -7.52 5.29
CA GLU A 71 -18.48 -8.13 5.26
C GLU A 71 -19.39 -7.58 6.37
N GLY A 72 -18.85 -7.34 7.57
CA GLY A 72 -19.62 -6.80 8.69
C GLY A 72 -20.07 -5.34 8.50
N LEU A 73 -19.40 -4.57 7.63
CA LEU A 73 -19.76 -3.20 7.28
C LEU A 73 -20.69 -3.11 6.06
N LYS A 74 -21.00 -4.23 5.41
CA LYS A 74 -21.98 -4.20 4.31
C LYS A 74 -23.35 -3.79 4.85
N PRO A 75 -24.08 -2.93 4.13
CA PRO A 75 -25.46 -2.62 4.46
C PRO A 75 -26.28 -3.89 4.66
N SER A 76 -26.96 -3.99 5.80
CA SER A 76 -27.78 -5.16 6.15
C SER A 76 -29.17 -5.11 5.48
N ASP A 77 -29.61 -3.90 5.10
CA ASP A 77 -30.87 -3.64 4.42
C ASP A 77 -30.67 -2.66 3.25
N LYS A 78 -31.58 -2.69 2.27
CA LYS A 78 -31.57 -1.86 1.06
C LYS A 78 -31.63 -0.35 1.32
N TYR A 79 -32.04 0.06 2.51
CA TYR A 79 -32.11 1.47 2.92
C TYR A 79 -30.83 1.95 3.64
N GLU A 80 -30.01 1.02 4.14
CA GLU A 80 -28.72 1.36 4.70
C GLU A 80 -27.75 1.73 3.58
N LYS A 81 -27.10 2.88 3.74
CA LYS A 81 -26.06 3.32 2.81
C LYS A 81 -24.72 2.83 3.34
N PRO A 82 -23.79 2.44 2.45
CA PRO A 82 -22.40 2.24 2.83
C PRO A 82 -21.85 3.47 3.57
N LEU A 83 -20.92 3.24 4.49
CA LEU A 83 -20.19 4.33 5.12
C LEU A 83 -19.46 5.14 4.06
N ASP A 84 -19.55 6.47 4.14
CA ASP A 84 -18.88 7.35 3.19
C ASP A 84 -17.55 7.91 3.70
N TYR A 85 -17.23 7.68 4.98
CA TYR A 85 -15.96 8.05 5.64
C TYR A 85 -15.55 9.52 5.53
N ARG A 86 -16.47 10.42 5.15
CA ARG A 86 -16.22 11.85 4.95
C ARG A 86 -16.50 12.68 6.21
N TRP A 87 -16.42 12.07 7.38
CA TRP A 87 -16.88 12.71 8.61
C TRP A 87 -15.86 13.73 9.13
N PRO A 88 -16.31 14.70 9.95
CA PRO A 88 -15.42 15.66 10.59
C PRO A 88 -14.36 14.98 11.47
N MET A 89 -13.15 15.53 11.50
CA MET A 89 -11.96 14.99 12.21
C MET A 89 -12.15 14.75 13.72
N ARG A 90 -13.18 15.32 14.33
CA ARG A 90 -13.55 15.04 15.73
C ARG A 90 -14.07 13.61 15.95
N TYR A 91 -14.43 12.91 14.87
CA TYR A 91 -14.83 11.50 14.89
C TYR A 91 -13.65 10.65 14.45
N ASP A 92 -13.02 9.98 15.41
CA ASP A 92 -11.83 9.15 15.25
C ASP A 92 -12.15 7.65 15.17
N GLN A 93 -13.42 7.28 15.11
CA GLN A 93 -13.87 5.90 15.05
C GLN A 93 -14.87 5.69 13.91
N TRP A 94 -14.61 4.69 13.05
CA TRP A 94 -15.47 4.36 11.90
C TRP A 94 -16.44 3.21 12.15
N TRP A 95 -16.15 2.37 13.14
CA TRP A 95 -16.99 1.28 13.62
C TRP A 95 -16.69 0.94 15.08
N GLU A 96 -17.67 0.39 15.77
CA GLU A 96 -17.47 -0.25 17.08
C GLU A 96 -16.96 -1.68 16.86
N CYS A 97 -15.96 -2.09 17.63
CA CYS A 97 -15.34 -3.41 17.47
C CYS A 97 -15.45 -4.21 18.77
N LYS A 98 -15.94 -5.45 18.67
CA LYS A 98 -15.95 -6.44 19.75
C LYS A 98 -15.26 -7.71 19.30
N PHE A 99 -14.12 -8.03 19.91
CA PHE A 99 -13.46 -9.32 19.65
C PHE A 99 -14.19 -10.44 20.36
N ILE A 100 -14.56 -11.48 19.62
CA ILE A 100 -15.32 -12.62 20.13
C ILE A 100 -14.44 -13.37 21.14
N ALA A 101 -15.00 -13.60 22.33
CA ALA A 101 -14.33 -14.26 23.46
C ALA A 101 -13.15 -13.48 24.09
N GLU A 102 -12.96 -12.21 23.72
CA GLU A 102 -12.04 -11.29 24.41
C GLU A 102 -12.87 -10.25 25.19
N GLY A 103 -12.60 -10.09 26.48
CA GLY A 103 -13.31 -9.15 27.35
C GLY A 103 -12.86 -7.71 27.12
N ILE A 104 -13.19 -7.10 25.98
CA ILE A 104 -12.84 -5.69 25.72
C ILE A 104 -13.81 -4.76 26.47
N ILE A 105 -13.26 -3.88 27.30
CA ILE A 105 -14.00 -2.85 28.01
C ILE A 105 -13.95 -1.50 27.24
N ASP A 106 -12.84 -1.22 26.55
CA ASP A 106 -12.63 0.03 25.79
C ASP A 106 -13.03 -0.09 24.31
N GLN A 107 -14.00 0.73 23.90
CA GLN A 107 -14.52 0.74 22.52
C GLN A 107 -13.55 1.39 21.52
N GLY A 108 -12.66 2.28 21.97
CA GLY A 108 -11.67 2.93 21.12
C GLY A 108 -10.49 2.02 20.77
N GLY A 109 -10.00 1.25 21.76
CA GLY A 109 -8.95 0.25 21.55
C GLY A 109 -9.32 -0.78 20.49
N GLY A 110 -10.52 -1.37 20.56
CA GLY A 110 -10.93 -2.41 19.61
C GLY A 110 -10.94 -1.95 18.14
N PHE A 111 -11.30 -0.68 17.87
CA PHE A 111 -11.25 -0.10 16.53
C PHE A 111 -9.82 0.01 16.02
N ARG A 112 -8.93 0.65 16.79
CA ARG A 112 -7.51 0.78 16.42
C ARG A 112 -6.84 -0.57 16.22
N ASP A 113 -7.10 -1.51 17.12
CA ASP A 113 -6.49 -2.82 17.00
C ASP A 113 -7.02 -3.58 15.77
N SER A 114 -8.28 -3.35 15.35
CA SER A 114 -8.80 -3.91 14.10
C SER A 114 -8.15 -3.30 12.85
N LEU A 115 -7.80 -2.00 12.87
CA LEU A 115 -7.02 -1.37 11.80
C LEU A 115 -5.59 -1.91 11.76
N ALA A 116 -4.95 -2.11 12.91
CA ALA A 116 -3.62 -2.70 13.01
C ALA A 116 -3.62 -4.14 12.48
N ASP A 117 -4.62 -4.95 12.86
CA ASP A 117 -4.81 -6.30 12.34
C ASP A 117 -4.97 -6.33 10.82
N MET A 118 -5.78 -5.43 10.25
CA MET A 118 -5.94 -5.35 8.80
C MET A 118 -4.66 -4.90 8.11
N SER A 119 -3.92 -3.97 8.72
CA SER A 119 -2.61 -3.51 8.20
C SER A 119 -1.63 -4.68 8.11
N GLU A 120 -1.52 -5.48 9.19
CA GLU A 120 -0.67 -6.67 9.24
C GLU A 120 -1.12 -7.78 8.28
N GLU A 121 -2.43 -7.89 8.00
CA GLU A 121 -2.93 -8.84 7.00
C GLU A 121 -2.69 -8.39 5.56
N LEU A 122 -2.73 -7.08 5.30
CA LEU A 122 -2.52 -6.51 3.96
C LEU A 122 -1.03 -6.50 3.60
N CYS A 123 -0.18 -6.07 4.54
CA CYS A 123 1.26 -5.98 4.39
C CYS A 123 1.95 -6.54 5.65
N PRO A 124 2.12 -7.88 5.76
CA PRO A 124 2.79 -8.48 6.91
C PRO A 124 4.18 -7.90 7.15
N SER A 125 4.49 -7.60 8.42
CA SER A 125 5.77 -6.99 8.81
C SER A 125 6.94 -7.99 8.78
N SER A 126 6.65 -9.29 8.97
CA SER A 126 7.65 -10.35 8.97
C SER A 126 7.81 -11.01 7.60
N ALA A 127 9.05 -11.09 7.13
CA ALA A 127 9.38 -11.75 5.87
C ALA A 127 9.11 -13.27 5.88
N ASP A 128 8.99 -13.92 7.04
CA ASP A 128 8.70 -15.36 7.14
C ASP A 128 7.19 -15.66 7.20
N THR A 129 6.37 -14.63 7.40
CA THR A 129 4.92 -14.81 7.52
C THR A 129 4.28 -14.97 6.15
N PRO A 130 3.46 -16.01 5.90
CA PRO A 130 2.70 -16.14 4.68
C PRO A 130 1.84 -14.90 4.43
N VAL A 131 1.75 -14.44 3.19
CA VAL A 131 0.84 -13.33 2.83
C VAL A 131 -0.61 -13.84 2.93
N PRO A 132 -1.42 -13.34 3.88
CA PRO A 132 -2.71 -13.97 4.19
C PRO A 132 -3.85 -13.49 3.30
N LEU A 133 -3.67 -12.38 2.58
CA LEU A 133 -4.67 -11.78 1.70
C LEU A 133 -4.13 -11.71 0.25
N PRO A 134 -4.98 -11.89 -0.77
CA PRO A 134 -4.54 -11.93 -2.16
C PRO A 134 -4.33 -10.55 -2.79
N PHE A 135 -4.50 -9.45 -2.05
CA PHE A 135 -4.52 -8.09 -2.61
C PHE A 135 -3.12 -7.53 -2.88
N PHE A 136 -2.13 -7.94 -2.10
CA PHE A 136 -0.77 -7.48 -2.25
C PHE A 136 0.16 -8.69 -2.34
N VAL A 137 1.24 -8.53 -3.11
CA VAL A 137 2.33 -9.49 -3.21
C VAL A 137 3.63 -8.78 -2.85
N ARG A 138 4.59 -9.56 -2.39
CA ARG A 138 5.91 -9.07 -2.01
C ARG A 138 6.63 -8.53 -3.24
N THR A 139 7.43 -7.48 -3.07
CA THR A 139 8.31 -7.02 -4.15
C THR A 139 9.33 -8.10 -4.52
N ALA A 140 9.81 -8.08 -5.76
CA ALA A 140 10.89 -8.98 -6.18
C ALA A 140 12.18 -8.75 -5.38
N ASN A 141 12.42 -7.51 -4.95
CA ASN A 141 13.53 -7.16 -4.05
C ASN A 141 13.51 -7.96 -2.73
N GLN A 142 12.33 -8.17 -2.14
CA GLN A 142 12.21 -8.97 -0.92
C GLN A 142 12.57 -10.44 -1.17
N GLY A 143 12.01 -11.05 -2.23
CA GLY A 143 12.28 -12.45 -2.57
C GLY A 143 13.75 -12.72 -2.89
N ASN A 144 14.44 -11.75 -3.49
CA ASN A 144 15.84 -11.87 -3.87
C ASN A 144 16.81 -11.44 -2.75
N GLY A 145 16.33 -10.88 -1.63
CA GLY A 145 17.18 -10.33 -0.56
C GLY A 145 18.08 -9.18 -1.01
N THR A 146 17.73 -8.47 -2.07
CA THR A 146 18.57 -7.46 -2.73
C THR A 146 17.81 -6.15 -2.94
N GLY A 147 18.53 -5.02 -3.01
CA GLY A 147 17.95 -3.70 -3.23
C GLY A 147 17.44 -2.98 -1.98
N GLU A 148 16.82 -1.82 -2.18
CA GLU A 148 16.04 -1.05 -1.20
C GLU A 148 14.60 -1.61 -1.11
N ALA A 149 13.80 -1.19 -0.13
CA ALA A 149 12.38 -1.58 -0.01
C ALA A 149 12.15 -3.11 0.12
N ARG A 150 13.01 -3.78 0.90
CA ARG A 150 12.97 -5.25 1.11
C ARG A 150 11.76 -5.73 1.91
N ASP A 151 11.01 -4.83 2.53
CA ASP A 151 9.83 -5.16 3.33
C ASP A 151 8.55 -4.56 2.75
N MET A 152 8.56 -4.28 1.44
CA MET A 152 7.46 -3.62 0.74
C MET A 152 6.65 -4.59 -0.14
N TYR A 153 5.45 -4.15 -0.47
CA TYR A 153 4.45 -4.89 -1.22
C TYR A 153 3.94 -4.09 -2.41
N VAL A 154 3.53 -4.78 -3.47
CA VAL A 154 2.86 -4.20 -4.64
C VAL A 154 1.50 -4.88 -4.85
N PRO A 155 0.51 -4.19 -5.45
CA PRO A 155 -0.79 -4.80 -5.68
C PRO A 155 -0.65 -6.03 -6.58
N ASN A 156 -1.34 -7.12 -6.23
CA ASN A 156 -1.31 -8.37 -6.98
C ASN A 156 -1.97 -8.22 -8.36
N PRO A 157 -1.22 -8.31 -9.48
CA PRO A 157 -1.77 -8.11 -10.83
C PRO A 157 -2.83 -9.16 -11.21
N SER A 158 -2.80 -10.36 -10.63
CA SER A 158 -3.81 -11.41 -10.86
C SER A 158 -5.07 -11.28 -10.01
N CYS A 159 -5.07 -10.47 -8.95
CA CYS A 159 -6.23 -10.33 -8.09
C CYS A 159 -7.28 -9.41 -8.74
N ARG A 160 -8.49 -9.95 -8.97
CA ARG A 160 -9.60 -9.24 -9.63
C ARG A 160 -10.71 -8.79 -8.68
N ASP A 161 -10.46 -8.84 -7.37
CA ASP A 161 -11.42 -8.36 -6.36
C ASP A 161 -11.36 -6.83 -6.23
N PHE A 162 -11.77 -6.15 -7.30
CA PHE A 162 -11.72 -4.69 -7.40
C PHE A 162 -12.58 -4.00 -6.35
N ALA A 163 -13.66 -4.63 -5.88
CA ALA A 163 -14.51 -4.08 -4.82
C ALA A 163 -13.76 -3.96 -3.48
N LYS A 164 -12.92 -4.95 -3.14
CA LYS A 164 -12.07 -4.89 -1.95
C LYS A 164 -10.89 -3.93 -2.12
N TYR A 165 -10.27 -3.85 -3.30
CA TYR A 165 -9.30 -2.79 -3.60
C TYR A 165 -9.90 -1.40 -3.46
N GLU A 166 -11.10 -1.19 -3.98
CA GLU A 166 -11.80 0.07 -3.83
C GLU A 166 -12.06 0.38 -2.35
N TRP A 167 -12.43 -0.61 -1.54
CA TRP A 167 -12.58 -0.40 -0.11
C TRP A 167 -11.26 -0.11 0.61
N ILE A 168 -10.13 -0.74 0.23
CA ILE A 168 -8.79 -0.34 0.71
C ILE A 168 -8.57 1.14 0.42
N GLY A 169 -8.88 1.59 -0.80
CA GLY A 169 -8.84 3.00 -1.18
C GLY A 169 -9.70 3.91 -0.30
N GLN A 170 -10.92 3.47 0.04
CA GLN A 170 -11.79 4.22 0.95
C GLN A 170 -11.19 4.32 2.36
N LEU A 171 -10.59 3.24 2.88
CA LEU A 171 -9.88 3.25 4.18
C LEU A 171 -8.67 4.20 4.15
N MET A 172 -7.92 4.23 3.05
CA MET A 172 -6.82 5.20 2.86
C MET A 172 -7.35 6.64 2.91
N GLY A 173 -8.48 6.91 2.24
CA GLY A 173 -9.12 8.22 2.29
C GLY A 173 -9.66 8.58 3.67
N ALA A 174 -10.16 7.60 4.41
CA ALA A 174 -10.62 7.77 5.78
C ALA A 174 -9.46 8.12 6.72
N ALA A 175 -8.33 7.40 6.60
CA ALA A 175 -7.10 7.68 7.33
C ALA A 175 -6.57 9.10 7.05
N LEU A 176 -6.56 9.50 5.77
CA LEU A 176 -6.13 10.84 5.33
C LEU A 176 -6.92 11.99 5.99
N ARG A 177 -8.22 11.77 6.25
CA ARG A 177 -9.12 12.73 6.90
C ARG A 177 -9.08 12.65 8.42
N GLY A 178 -8.76 11.47 8.95
CA GLY A 178 -8.80 11.14 10.37
C GLY A 178 -7.48 11.37 11.10
N LYS A 179 -7.38 10.75 12.28
CA LYS A 179 -6.16 10.70 13.11
C LYS A 179 -5.53 9.31 13.15
N GLU A 180 -6.21 8.34 12.54
CA GLU A 180 -5.93 6.93 12.64
C GLU A 180 -5.33 6.48 11.32
N PHE A 181 -4.39 5.54 11.39
CA PHE A 181 -3.55 5.17 10.25
C PHE A 181 -3.90 3.78 9.74
N LEU A 182 -3.77 3.60 8.42
CA LEU A 182 -3.75 2.29 7.77
C LEU A 182 -2.32 2.07 7.30
N VAL A 183 -1.56 1.24 8.02
CA VAL A 183 -0.13 1.07 7.77
C VAL A 183 0.04 0.12 6.59
N LEU A 184 0.44 0.66 5.44
CA LEU A 184 0.70 -0.10 4.22
C LEU A 184 2.16 0.11 3.80
N ALA A 185 2.93 -0.98 3.77
CA ALA A 185 4.31 -0.97 3.31
C ALA A 185 4.34 -1.06 1.76
N LEU A 186 4.10 0.06 1.08
CA LEU A 186 4.11 0.15 -0.39
C LEU A 186 5.29 0.99 -0.86
N PRO A 187 5.96 0.65 -1.98
CA PRO A 187 7.04 1.46 -2.52
C PRO A 187 6.49 2.77 -3.12
N GLY A 188 7.32 3.81 -3.16
CA GLY A 188 6.97 5.11 -3.77
C GLY A 188 6.43 4.98 -5.20
N PHE A 189 6.82 3.95 -5.94
CA PHE A 189 6.22 3.56 -7.23
C PHE A 189 4.69 3.47 -7.17
N VAL A 190 4.12 2.75 -6.18
CA VAL A 190 2.68 2.58 -6.04
C VAL A 190 2.01 3.87 -5.57
N TRP A 191 2.62 4.57 -4.60
CA TRP A 191 2.12 5.85 -4.11
C TRP A 191 2.03 6.93 -5.19
N LYS A 192 3.02 6.99 -6.10
CA LYS A 192 3.00 7.88 -7.26
C LYS A 192 1.83 7.57 -8.19
N GLN A 193 1.57 6.30 -8.47
CA GLN A 193 0.43 5.93 -9.30
C GLN A 193 -0.90 6.33 -8.63
N LEU A 194 -1.03 6.13 -7.32
CA LEU A 194 -2.20 6.55 -6.54
C LEU A 194 -2.41 8.07 -6.53
N SER A 195 -1.34 8.87 -6.43
CA SER A 195 -1.40 10.34 -6.49
C SER A 195 -1.52 10.91 -7.91
N GLY A 196 -1.50 10.05 -8.93
CA GLY A 196 -1.52 10.43 -10.34
C GLY A 196 -0.23 11.10 -10.81
N GLU A 197 0.89 10.88 -10.12
CA GLU A 197 2.23 11.26 -10.55
C GLU A 197 2.77 10.28 -11.59
N GLU A 198 3.64 10.78 -12.47
CA GLU A 198 4.30 9.94 -13.48
C GLU A 198 5.40 9.09 -12.82
N VAL A 199 5.39 7.80 -13.15
CA VAL A 199 6.41 6.84 -12.73
C VAL A 199 7.47 6.69 -13.81
N SER A 200 8.71 6.50 -13.37
CA SER A 200 9.87 6.33 -14.24
C SER A 200 10.50 4.95 -14.02
N TRP A 201 10.80 4.24 -15.11
CA TRP A 201 11.48 2.95 -15.06
C TRP A 201 12.77 3.00 -14.25
N SER A 202 13.68 3.92 -14.56
CA SER A 202 15.01 3.96 -13.96
C SER A 202 15.05 4.53 -12.54
N LYS A 203 14.05 5.33 -12.16
CA LYS A 203 14.03 6.00 -10.84
C LYS A 203 13.13 5.29 -9.83
N ASP A 204 11.98 4.77 -10.26
CA ASP A 204 10.93 4.30 -9.35
C ASP A 204 10.83 2.79 -9.32
N PHE A 205 11.01 2.11 -10.46
CA PHE A 205 10.92 0.65 -10.53
C PHE A 205 12.04 -0.12 -9.79
N PRO A 206 13.25 0.43 -9.52
CA PRO A 206 14.24 -0.25 -8.69
C PRO A 206 13.75 -0.59 -7.28
N ALA A 207 12.74 0.13 -6.75
CA ALA A 207 12.12 -0.18 -5.46
C ALA A 207 11.23 -1.44 -5.51
N VAL A 208 10.85 -1.90 -6.71
CA VAL A 208 10.07 -3.12 -6.93
C VAL A 208 10.98 -4.28 -7.33
N ASP A 209 11.83 -4.05 -8.33
CA ASP A 209 12.73 -5.08 -8.89
C ASP A 209 14.03 -4.46 -9.42
N SER A 210 14.96 -4.25 -8.50
CA SER A 210 16.28 -3.69 -8.81
C SER A 210 17.15 -4.62 -9.68
N VAL A 211 16.92 -5.93 -9.61
CA VAL A 211 17.65 -6.93 -10.40
C VAL A 211 17.23 -6.85 -11.85
N LEU A 212 15.91 -6.79 -12.13
CA LEU A 212 15.39 -6.64 -13.48
C LEU A 212 15.83 -5.33 -14.12
N VAL A 213 15.78 -4.20 -13.39
CA VAL A 213 16.23 -2.91 -13.92
C VAL A 213 17.69 -3.00 -14.39
N LYS A 214 18.58 -3.51 -13.53
CA LYS A 214 20.00 -3.69 -13.87
C LYS A 214 20.21 -4.67 -15.02
N LEU A 215 19.44 -5.76 -15.06
CA LEU A 215 19.51 -6.74 -16.14
C LEU A 215 19.19 -6.10 -17.50
N LEU A 216 18.12 -5.30 -17.59
CA LEU A 216 17.75 -4.64 -18.84
C LEU A 216 18.74 -3.54 -19.24
N GLU A 217 19.29 -2.79 -18.27
CA GLU A 217 20.35 -1.81 -18.53
C GLU A 217 21.60 -2.45 -19.12
N VAL A 218 22.03 -3.58 -18.54
CA VAL A 218 23.18 -4.35 -19.05
C VAL A 218 22.86 -4.95 -20.43
N MET A 219 21.63 -5.42 -20.65
CA MET A 219 21.20 -5.99 -21.93
C MET A 219 21.20 -4.95 -23.06
N GLU A 220 20.79 -3.70 -22.79
CA GLU A 220 20.75 -2.63 -23.80
C GLU A 220 22.16 -2.33 -24.35
N GLY A 221 23.15 -2.23 -23.45
CA GLY A 221 24.55 -1.92 -23.78
C GLY A 221 25.41 -3.13 -24.17
N MET A 222 24.84 -4.33 -24.20
CA MET A 222 25.55 -5.57 -24.50
C MET A 222 25.92 -5.65 -25.99
N ASP A 223 27.07 -6.22 -26.32
CA ASP A 223 27.42 -6.57 -27.70
C ASP A 223 26.73 -7.87 -28.16
N LYS A 224 26.74 -8.12 -29.47
CA LYS A 224 26.03 -9.25 -30.08
C LYS A 224 26.53 -10.60 -29.60
N GLU A 225 27.85 -10.77 -29.51
CA GLU A 225 28.47 -12.04 -29.14
C GLU A 225 28.14 -12.40 -27.69
N THR A 226 28.23 -11.43 -26.78
CA THR A 226 27.84 -11.60 -25.38
C THR A 226 26.34 -11.85 -25.22
N PHE A 227 25.48 -11.17 -25.99
CA PHE A 227 24.03 -11.37 -25.95
C PHE A 227 23.65 -12.77 -26.41
N GLU A 228 24.17 -13.22 -27.54
CA GLU A 228 23.92 -14.55 -28.08
C GLU A 228 24.45 -15.64 -27.14
N PHE A 229 25.59 -15.41 -26.48
CA PHE A 229 26.12 -16.33 -25.48
C PHE A 229 25.24 -16.44 -24.22
N LYS A 230 24.73 -15.31 -23.70
CA LYS A 230 23.96 -15.29 -22.44
C LYS A 230 22.47 -15.63 -22.61
N PHE A 231 21.86 -15.22 -23.71
CA PHE A 231 20.42 -15.26 -23.92
C PHE A 231 20.00 -16.02 -25.17
N GLY A 232 20.95 -16.31 -26.07
CA GLY A 232 20.66 -16.95 -27.34
C GLY A 232 19.95 -18.28 -27.13
N LYS A 233 18.74 -18.39 -27.70
CA LYS A 233 17.83 -19.56 -27.70
C LYS A 233 17.04 -19.80 -26.41
N GLU A 234 17.29 -19.06 -25.33
CA GLU A 234 16.53 -19.20 -24.08
C GLU A 234 15.56 -18.04 -23.84
N LEU A 235 15.97 -16.82 -24.19
CA LEU A 235 15.13 -15.64 -23.99
C LEU A 235 14.02 -15.60 -25.04
N THR A 236 12.78 -15.62 -24.57
CA THR A 236 11.58 -15.48 -25.42
C THR A 236 10.86 -14.17 -25.11
N PHE A 237 9.89 -13.78 -25.95
CA PHE A 237 9.08 -12.58 -25.70
C PHE A 237 8.05 -12.81 -24.58
N THR A 238 8.56 -13.08 -23.38
CA THR A 238 7.81 -13.27 -22.14
C THR A 238 8.46 -12.50 -21.01
N THR A 239 7.71 -12.25 -19.93
CA THR A 239 8.26 -11.70 -18.69
C THR A 239 7.51 -12.29 -17.49
N VAL A 240 8.15 -12.25 -16.32
CA VAL A 240 7.56 -12.69 -15.05
C VAL A 240 7.03 -11.46 -14.31
N LEU A 241 5.76 -11.51 -13.91
CA LEU A 241 5.10 -10.47 -13.14
C LEU A 241 5.42 -10.59 -11.64
N SER A 242 5.01 -9.59 -10.84
CA SER A 242 5.30 -9.56 -9.40
C SER A 242 4.59 -10.66 -8.59
N ASP A 243 3.55 -11.28 -9.14
CA ASP A 243 2.87 -12.47 -8.59
C ASP A 243 3.42 -13.79 -9.14
N GLN A 244 4.58 -13.75 -9.79
CA GLN A 244 5.27 -14.88 -10.41
C GLN A 244 4.57 -15.47 -11.64
N GLN A 245 3.53 -14.84 -12.18
CA GLN A 245 2.92 -15.27 -13.43
C GLN A 245 3.78 -14.91 -14.64
N VAL A 246 3.92 -15.85 -15.57
CA VAL A 246 4.60 -15.61 -16.85
C VAL A 246 3.57 -15.08 -17.85
N VAL A 247 3.87 -13.94 -18.46
CA VAL A 247 3.01 -13.32 -19.49
C VAL A 247 3.77 -13.14 -20.79
N GLU A 248 3.06 -13.28 -21.91
CA GLU A 248 3.61 -13.01 -23.24
C GLU A 248 3.62 -11.49 -23.52
N LEU A 249 4.73 -10.99 -24.05
CA LEU A 249 4.92 -9.58 -24.41
C LEU A 249 4.32 -9.24 -25.79
N ILE A 250 4.17 -10.28 -26.63
CA ILE A 250 3.53 -10.25 -27.95
C ILE A 250 2.72 -11.54 -28.11
N PRO A 251 1.69 -11.59 -28.99
CA PRO A 251 0.93 -12.81 -29.23
C PRO A 251 1.82 -13.98 -29.67
N GLY A 252 1.77 -15.10 -28.95
CA GLY A 252 2.62 -16.27 -29.21
C GLY A 252 4.09 -16.07 -28.84
N GLY A 253 4.38 -15.04 -28.03
CA GLY A 253 5.73 -14.63 -27.65
C GLY A 253 6.52 -15.71 -26.92
N ALA A 254 5.86 -16.65 -26.24
CA ALA A 254 6.52 -17.78 -25.60
C ALA A 254 7.26 -18.71 -26.58
N GLY A 255 6.85 -18.73 -27.86
CA GLY A 255 7.52 -19.50 -28.92
C GLY A 255 8.54 -18.71 -29.73
N ILE A 256 8.70 -17.40 -29.48
CA ILE A 256 9.54 -16.51 -30.28
C ILE A 256 10.77 -16.13 -29.48
N VAL A 257 11.94 -16.60 -29.94
CA VAL A 257 13.23 -16.26 -29.35
C VAL A 257 13.58 -14.81 -29.66
N VAL A 258 14.08 -14.08 -28.67
CA VAL A 258 14.56 -12.71 -28.81
C VAL A 258 15.95 -12.72 -29.44
N GLY A 259 16.06 -12.18 -30.66
CA GLY A 259 17.35 -11.94 -31.30
C GLY A 259 18.03 -10.67 -30.80
N TYR A 260 19.34 -10.54 -31.06
CA TYR A 260 20.10 -9.34 -30.67
C TYR A 260 19.52 -8.04 -31.25
N GLU A 261 19.01 -8.10 -32.49
CA GLU A 261 18.38 -6.95 -33.16
C GLU A 261 17.03 -6.57 -32.54
N ASP A 262 16.37 -7.51 -31.87
CA ASP A 262 15.08 -7.31 -31.20
C ASP A 262 15.22 -6.85 -29.74
N ARG A 263 16.44 -6.84 -29.19
CA ARG A 263 16.68 -6.62 -27.75
C ARG A 263 16.06 -5.32 -27.23
N SER A 264 16.21 -4.21 -27.96
CA SER A 264 15.66 -2.91 -27.52
C SER A 264 14.13 -2.92 -27.55
N ARG A 265 13.51 -3.64 -28.50
CA ARG A 265 12.06 -3.83 -28.53
C ARG A 265 11.59 -4.70 -27.35
N PHE A 266 12.29 -5.80 -27.08
CA PHE A 266 12.02 -6.66 -25.92
C PHE A 266 12.08 -5.85 -24.63
N ILE A 267 13.16 -5.08 -24.42
CA ILE A 267 13.35 -4.22 -23.25
C ILE A 267 12.16 -3.26 -23.09
N GLN A 268 11.77 -2.53 -24.14
CA GLN A 268 10.63 -1.61 -24.09
C GLN A 268 9.32 -2.31 -23.71
N LEU A 269 9.08 -3.52 -24.25
CA LEU A 269 7.88 -4.30 -23.93
C LEU A 269 7.87 -4.78 -22.48
N VAL A 270 9.01 -5.25 -21.96
CA VAL A 270 9.16 -5.62 -20.54
C VAL A 270 8.89 -4.40 -19.67
N GLN A 271 9.56 -3.27 -19.94
CA GLN A 271 9.39 -2.05 -19.15
C GLN A 271 7.93 -1.61 -19.09
N LYS A 272 7.26 -1.55 -20.24
CA LYS A 272 5.84 -1.21 -20.32
C LYS A 272 4.97 -2.18 -19.52
N THR A 273 5.15 -3.48 -19.74
CA THR A 273 4.34 -4.53 -19.10
C THR A 273 4.48 -4.50 -17.58
N ARG A 274 5.72 -4.37 -17.08
CA ARG A 274 6.01 -4.34 -15.64
C ARG A 274 5.55 -3.03 -14.98
N LEU A 275 5.63 -1.88 -15.66
CA LEU A 275 5.10 -0.61 -15.14
C LEU A 275 3.56 -0.58 -15.07
N GLU A 276 2.89 -1.29 -15.98
CA GLU A 276 1.43 -1.31 -16.09
C GLU A 276 0.77 -2.53 -15.42
N GLU A 277 1.56 -3.45 -14.85
CA GLU A 277 1.07 -4.78 -14.43
C GLU A 277 -0.13 -4.74 -13.48
N SER A 278 -0.16 -3.77 -12.56
CA SER A 278 -1.19 -3.65 -11.52
C SER A 278 -2.08 -2.41 -11.70
N LYS A 279 -2.16 -1.88 -12.93
CA LYS A 279 -2.87 -0.63 -13.23
C LYS A 279 -4.36 -0.68 -12.85
N GLU A 280 -5.01 -1.83 -13.02
CA GLU A 280 -6.43 -1.99 -12.72
C GLU A 280 -6.69 -2.01 -11.20
N GLN A 281 -5.82 -2.67 -10.43
CA GLN A 281 -5.89 -2.72 -8.97
C GLN A 281 -5.63 -1.34 -8.37
N VAL A 282 -4.63 -0.62 -8.89
CA VAL A 282 -4.35 0.77 -8.49
C VAL A 282 -5.49 1.70 -8.85
N ALA A 283 -6.10 1.54 -10.03
CA ALA A 283 -7.27 2.34 -10.42
C ALA A 283 -8.47 2.08 -9.49
N ALA A 284 -8.69 0.84 -9.05
CA ALA A 284 -9.73 0.51 -8.08
C ALA A 284 -9.47 1.18 -6.72
N MET A 285 -8.24 1.08 -6.19
CA MET A 285 -7.86 1.79 -4.95
C MET A 285 -8.01 3.31 -5.09
N GLN A 286 -7.57 3.89 -6.21
CA GLN A 286 -7.74 5.32 -6.47
C GLN A 286 -9.21 5.72 -6.55
N ALA A 287 -10.06 4.92 -7.18
CA ALA A 287 -11.51 5.16 -7.23
C ALA A 287 -12.12 5.18 -5.82
N GLY A 288 -11.68 4.28 -4.94
CA GLY A 288 -12.07 4.26 -3.53
C GLY A 288 -11.60 5.48 -2.74
N LEU A 289 -10.34 5.85 -2.93
CA LEU A 289 -9.76 7.05 -2.33
C LEU A 289 -10.57 8.29 -2.73
N LEU A 290 -10.96 8.41 -4.00
CA LEU A 290 -11.73 9.53 -4.53
C LEU A 290 -13.20 9.54 -4.09
N LYS A 291 -13.75 8.43 -3.57
CA LYS A 291 -15.07 8.42 -2.92
C LYS A 291 -15.05 9.16 -1.59
N VAL A 292 -13.89 9.20 -0.92
CA VAL A 292 -13.71 9.79 0.41
C VAL A 292 -12.98 11.13 0.36
N VAL A 293 -12.04 11.30 -0.57
CA VAL A 293 -11.18 12.48 -0.69
C VAL A 293 -11.43 13.18 -2.03
N PRO A 294 -11.74 14.48 -2.06
CA PRO A 294 -11.92 15.19 -3.32
C PRO A 294 -10.68 15.15 -4.21
N GLN A 295 -10.85 15.05 -5.54
CA GLN A 295 -9.74 15.06 -6.51
C GLN A 295 -8.79 16.26 -6.29
N ALA A 296 -9.33 17.43 -5.99
CA ALA A 296 -8.53 18.63 -5.74
C ALA A 296 -7.53 18.46 -4.57
N VAL A 297 -7.88 17.67 -3.55
CA VAL A 297 -6.96 17.37 -2.45
C VAL A 297 -5.83 16.47 -2.92
N LEU A 298 -6.14 15.42 -3.69
CA LEU A 298 -5.15 14.51 -4.25
C LEU A 298 -4.18 15.23 -5.19
N ASP A 299 -4.67 16.18 -5.99
CA ASP A 299 -3.85 17.00 -6.88
C ASP A 299 -2.92 17.96 -6.11
N LEU A 300 -3.27 18.32 -4.88
CA LEU A 300 -2.49 19.22 -4.02
C LEU A 300 -1.50 18.48 -3.11
N LEU A 301 -1.50 17.15 -3.09
CA LEU A 301 -0.56 16.36 -2.30
C LEU A 301 0.54 15.78 -3.19
N THR A 302 1.76 15.69 -2.66
CA THR A 302 2.77 14.79 -3.22
C THR A 302 2.50 13.37 -2.76
N TRP A 303 3.06 12.37 -3.45
CA TRP A 303 2.94 10.97 -3.06
C TRP A 303 3.45 10.71 -1.63
N GLN A 304 4.54 11.38 -1.18
CA GLN A 304 5.05 11.26 0.19
C GLN A 304 4.08 11.81 1.23
N GLU A 305 3.40 12.91 0.92
CA GLU A 305 2.41 13.48 1.83
C GLU A 305 1.14 12.63 1.89
N LEU A 306 0.76 12.03 0.76
CA LEU A 306 -0.32 11.06 0.70
C LEU A 306 0.02 9.85 1.58
N GLU A 307 1.19 9.25 1.40
CA GLU A 307 1.70 8.16 2.23
C GLU A 307 1.70 8.54 3.71
N LYS A 308 2.32 9.66 4.07
CA LYS A 308 2.38 10.14 5.46
C LYS A 308 1.00 10.37 6.08
N LYS A 309 0.02 10.83 5.30
CA LYS A 309 -1.36 11.02 5.78
C LYS A 309 -2.13 9.71 5.95
N VAL A 310 -1.79 8.67 5.18
CA VAL A 310 -2.45 7.37 5.25
C VAL A 310 -1.80 6.46 6.31
N CYS A 311 -0.47 6.34 6.28
CA CYS A 311 0.31 5.41 7.08
C CYS A 311 0.85 6.04 8.38
N GLY A 312 0.83 7.37 8.50
CA GLY A 312 1.49 8.09 9.58
C GLY A 312 2.93 8.44 9.24
N ASP A 313 3.65 9.01 10.20
CA ASP A 313 5.08 9.32 10.02
C ASP A 313 5.91 8.02 10.04
N PRO A 314 6.63 7.69 8.95
CA PRO A 314 7.48 6.50 8.91
C PRO A 314 8.73 6.67 9.81
N GLU A 315 9.18 7.90 10.02
CA GLU A 315 10.31 8.22 10.88
C GLU A 315 9.85 8.51 12.31
N VAL A 316 9.95 7.49 13.15
CA VAL A 316 9.81 7.68 14.59
C VAL A 316 11.18 8.02 15.17
N THR A 317 11.44 9.31 15.36
CA THR A 317 12.69 9.73 16.03
C THR A 317 12.71 9.24 17.47
N VAL A 318 13.88 8.82 17.96
CA VAL A 318 14.06 8.41 19.36
C VAL A 318 13.67 9.53 20.32
N ASP A 319 13.89 10.78 19.93
CA ASP A 319 13.44 11.96 20.68
C ASP A 319 11.90 12.08 20.74
N ALA A 320 11.19 11.72 19.67
CA ALA A 320 9.72 11.68 19.69
C ALA A 320 9.20 10.58 20.62
N LEU A 321 9.79 9.38 20.56
CA LEU A 321 9.46 8.28 21.49
C LEU A 321 9.72 8.69 22.94
N ARG A 322 10.87 9.31 23.21
CA ARG A 322 11.25 9.75 24.56
C ARG A 322 10.25 10.70 25.17
N LYS A 323 9.59 11.55 24.37
CA LYS A 323 8.55 12.48 24.84
C LYS A 323 7.23 11.79 25.19
N LEU A 324 6.97 10.60 24.63
CA LEU A 324 5.71 9.87 24.77
C LEU A 324 5.81 8.68 25.75
N THR A 325 7.01 8.17 26.00
CA THR A 325 7.25 7.06 26.93
C THR A 325 7.32 7.54 28.37
N ARG A 326 6.57 6.87 29.25
CA ARG A 326 6.71 6.99 30.71
C ARG A 326 7.12 5.63 31.28
N PHE A 327 8.11 5.63 32.15
CA PHE A 327 8.52 4.43 32.88
C PHE A 327 7.83 4.46 34.25
N GLU A 328 7.07 3.44 34.59
CA GLU A 328 6.32 3.40 35.85
C GLU A 328 7.23 3.09 37.05
N ASP A 329 8.22 2.21 36.88
CA ASP A 329 9.11 1.74 37.95
C ASP A 329 10.55 2.28 37.86
N PHE A 330 10.81 3.23 36.94
CA PHE A 330 12.16 3.73 36.69
C PHE A 330 12.16 5.25 36.58
N GLU A 331 13.09 5.89 37.27
CA GLU A 331 13.37 7.30 37.07
C GLU A 331 14.03 7.52 35.70
N PRO A 332 13.80 8.66 35.01
CA PRO A 332 14.46 8.96 33.74
C PRO A 332 16.00 8.96 33.81
N SER A 333 16.56 9.16 35.01
CA SER A 333 18.01 9.12 35.27
C SER A 333 18.55 7.72 35.50
N ASP A 334 17.71 6.68 35.61
CA ASP A 334 18.14 5.30 35.82
C ASP A 334 19.00 4.80 34.66
N THR A 335 20.12 4.14 34.97
CA THR A 335 21.06 3.62 33.97
C THR A 335 20.38 2.69 32.96
N ARG A 336 19.36 1.92 33.37
CA ARG A 336 18.60 1.02 32.48
C ARG A 336 17.77 1.78 31.46
N VAL A 337 17.18 2.92 31.86
CA VAL A 337 16.46 3.82 30.96
C VAL A 337 17.43 4.51 29.99
N GLN A 338 18.60 4.92 30.47
CA GLN A 338 19.65 5.48 29.61
C GLN A 338 20.12 4.48 28.54
N TYR A 339 20.42 3.24 28.95
CA TYR A 339 20.80 2.17 28.04
C TYR A 339 19.70 1.80 27.05
N PHE A 340 18.43 1.81 27.46
CA PHE A 340 17.31 1.61 26.55
C PHE A 340 17.29 2.65 25.42
N TRP A 341 17.44 3.93 25.76
CA TRP A 341 17.47 4.99 24.75
C TRP A 341 18.74 5.00 23.91
N GLU A 342 19.88 4.67 24.50
CA GLU A 342 21.15 4.52 23.79
C GLU A 342 21.07 3.38 22.77
N ALA A 343 20.51 2.23 23.16
CA ALA A 343 20.25 1.12 22.25
C ALA A 343 19.32 1.53 21.10
N LEU A 344 18.23 2.23 21.39
CA LEU A 344 17.31 2.74 20.36
C LEU A 344 17.97 3.72 19.39
N ASN A 345 18.84 4.61 19.87
CA ASN A 345 19.60 5.53 19.01
C ASN A 345 20.65 4.82 18.15
N ASN A 346 21.11 3.64 18.57
CA ASN A 346 22.10 2.87 17.85
C ASN A 346 21.50 1.91 16.80
N PHE A 347 20.17 1.73 16.78
CA PHE A 347 19.50 1.04 15.68
C PHE A 347 19.47 1.95 14.45
N THR A 348 19.84 1.41 13.29
CA THR A 348 19.62 2.07 12.01
C THR A 348 18.19 1.82 11.57
N ASN A 349 17.48 2.89 11.17
CA ASN A 349 16.15 2.80 10.54
C ASN A 349 16.16 1.94 9.28
#